data_AF-A0A5C7N679-F1
#
_entry.id   AF-A0A5C7N679-F1
#
_cell.length_a   1.000
_cell.length_b   1.000
_cell.length_c   1.000
_cell.angle_alpha   90.00
_cell.angle_beta   90.00
_cell.angle_gamma   90.00
#
_symmetry.space_group_name_H-M   'P 1'
#
loop_
_entity.id
_entity.type
_entity.pdbx_description
1 polymer ?
#
loop_
_entity_poly.entity_id
_entity_poly.type
_entity_poly.pdbx_seq_one_letter_code
_entity_poly.pdbx_strand_id
1 'polypeptide(L)'
;MNDAREEETMEQVLKGFGPEKQAALERAYDSPSWWYDVRGFFILTFSYNSSLWRQIHFFEKNLSKEHLEVAVGSGTLLSMILAWHRLRGGRPGRLTGVDYAAPMLAGARRRFKNNPRVRLEQRDIVRLADPDNTYRTANIANAIHCFPDVDGGLREIFRVLRPGGTLRFNALLHPTQGPRFLRAIAARINRWGMRKGILHRPYTAADILGRARAAGFAIESVVRAGHSLEVVAVKPAALAVGTPLARPALPAADRFYREAFQRNVGILSEGSMERLRNACVAVPGLGGVGGQHALSLTRMGVGRLKLADMDQFEWANLNRQAGANARTIGRNKIDVMIEQTTAINPHLRVEAFPNGVTEGNMEEFLAGADAVVDGLDGFCVRVRRRMFQVAREKGIPVVTAGPMGHGAALLVFTPDGMSADDYFDWRDGMSDLELLIAFFAGLSPTLPHLRYMDPARVDLAAHRGPSVNSACLLCAGLATTEIVRCLTEPDQARPAPHYTTYDPYLRTLDTGRLWWGNRSPWRRLGRWWAYRRLESARSVLTRPGNVERSVETPNID
;
A
#
# COMPACT_ATOMS: atom_id res chain seq x y z
N MET A 1 -4.84 -34.75 42.16
CA MET A 1 -5.79 -35.65 41.47
C MET A 1 -6.09 -34.98 40.14
N ASN A 2 -5.07 -34.95 39.29
CA ASN A 2 -4.78 -35.91 38.20
C ASN A 2 -5.46 -35.41 36.94
N ASP A 3 -4.69 -34.82 36.02
CA ASP A 3 -3.94 -35.55 34.99
C ASP A 3 -4.88 -36.45 34.19
N ALA A 4 -5.50 -35.88 33.16
CA ALA A 4 -6.25 -36.65 32.17
C ALA A 4 -6.44 -35.96 30.80
N ARG A 5 -5.73 -34.86 30.48
CA ARG A 5 -5.91 -34.17 29.18
C ARG A 5 -4.64 -33.65 28.50
N GLU A 6 -3.45 -34.09 28.91
CA GLU A 6 -2.18 -33.83 28.21
C GLU A 6 -1.49 -35.14 27.77
N GLU A 7 -2.26 -36.08 27.24
CA GLU A 7 -1.73 -37.18 26.40
C GLU A 7 -2.31 -37.04 24.99
N GLU A 8 -1.89 -35.98 24.30
CA GLU A 8 -1.85 -36.03 22.84
C GLU A 8 -0.52 -36.71 22.49
N THR A 9 -0.60 -38.01 22.25
CA THR A 9 0.52 -38.95 22.23
C THR A 9 1.55 -38.57 21.16
N MET A 10 2.83 -38.61 21.53
CA MET A 10 4.03 -38.54 20.67
C MET A 10 3.89 -39.33 19.35
N GLU A 11 3.07 -40.38 19.35
CA GLU A 11 2.65 -41.20 18.22
C GLU A 11 2.03 -40.41 17.05
N GLN A 12 1.32 -39.31 17.32
CA GLN A 12 0.70 -38.48 16.27
C GLN A 12 1.69 -37.55 15.57
N VAL A 13 2.71 -37.06 16.30
CA VAL A 13 3.79 -36.22 15.75
C VAL A 13 4.75 -37.06 14.90
N LEU A 14 4.95 -38.33 15.28
CA LEU A 14 5.87 -39.25 14.60
C LEU A 14 5.32 -39.81 13.28
N LYS A 15 4.00 -39.80 13.05
CA LYS A 15 3.36 -40.28 11.80
C LYS A 15 3.75 -39.49 10.53
N GLY A 16 4.39 -38.32 10.67
CA GLY A 16 4.87 -37.52 9.55
C GLY A 16 6.24 -37.94 8.97
N PHE A 17 6.97 -38.86 9.63
CA PHE A 17 8.31 -39.27 9.20
C PHE A 17 8.38 -40.78 8.96
N GLY A 18 9.10 -41.19 7.91
CA GLY A 18 9.29 -42.61 7.60
C GLY A 18 10.01 -43.39 8.72
N PRO A 19 9.74 -44.70 8.86
CA PRO A 19 10.14 -45.52 10.01
C PRO A 19 11.66 -45.59 10.26
N GLU A 20 12.49 -45.45 9.22
CA GLU A 20 13.95 -45.41 9.37
C GLU A 20 14.47 -44.11 10.01
N LYS A 21 13.82 -42.97 9.74
CA LYS A 21 14.19 -41.66 10.31
C LYS A 21 13.83 -41.58 11.79
N GLN A 22 12.72 -42.20 12.17
CA GLN A 22 12.19 -42.26 13.53
C GLN A 22 13.16 -43.05 14.45
N ALA A 23 13.57 -44.24 14.01
CA ALA A 23 14.53 -45.09 14.75
C ALA A 23 15.95 -44.51 14.82
N ALA A 24 16.37 -43.73 13.81
CA ALA A 24 17.66 -43.04 13.79
C ALA A 24 17.69 -41.81 14.70
N LEU A 25 16.55 -41.10 14.83
CA LEU A 25 16.38 -40.05 15.84
C LEU A 25 16.43 -40.69 17.23
N GLU A 26 15.53 -41.61 17.59
CA GLU A 26 15.47 -42.18 18.94
C GLU A 26 16.84 -42.71 19.45
N ARG A 27 17.60 -43.44 18.61
CA ARG A 27 18.94 -43.93 18.98
C ARG A 27 20.02 -42.86 19.11
N ALA A 28 19.88 -41.72 18.43
CA ALA A 28 20.83 -40.63 18.59
C ALA A 28 20.71 -39.98 19.98
N TYR A 29 19.51 -39.98 20.58
CA TYR A 29 19.13 -39.22 21.79
C TYR A 29 19.17 -39.96 23.13
N ASP A 30 19.58 -41.24 23.14
CA ASP A 30 19.81 -42.03 24.37
C ASP A 30 21.19 -41.81 25.03
N SER A 31 22.02 -40.88 24.51
CA SER A 31 23.35 -40.62 25.07
C SER A 31 23.29 -39.66 26.28
N PRO A 32 24.08 -39.87 27.35
CA PRO A 32 24.16 -38.95 28.48
C PRO A 32 24.46 -37.50 28.05
N SER A 33 23.84 -36.49 28.68
CA SER A 33 23.98 -35.06 28.33
C SER A 33 25.44 -34.57 28.25
N TRP A 34 26.38 -35.17 28.98
CA TRP A 34 27.81 -34.81 28.91
C TRP A 34 28.48 -35.25 27.60
N TRP A 35 28.03 -36.36 26.99
CA TRP A 35 28.53 -36.83 25.69
C TRP A 35 28.11 -35.91 24.54
N TYR A 36 26.93 -35.31 24.67
CA TYR A 36 26.43 -34.27 23.78
C TYR A 36 27.24 -32.98 23.87
N ASP A 37 27.60 -32.54 25.09
CA ASP A 37 28.44 -31.38 25.31
C ASP A 37 29.84 -31.57 24.69
N VAL A 38 30.42 -32.78 24.83
CA VAL A 38 31.71 -33.12 24.22
C VAL A 38 31.62 -33.20 22.69
N ARG A 39 30.62 -33.89 22.12
CA ARG A 39 30.43 -33.97 20.66
C ARG A 39 30.13 -32.61 20.03
N GLY A 40 29.27 -31.82 20.68
CA GLY A 40 28.96 -30.45 20.26
C GLY A 40 30.20 -29.57 20.29
N PHE A 41 31.01 -29.65 21.36
CA PHE A 41 32.29 -28.94 21.44
C PHE A 41 33.24 -29.33 20.29
N PHE A 42 33.43 -30.62 20.02
CA PHE A 42 34.29 -31.07 18.91
C PHE A 42 33.79 -30.60 17.53
N ILE A 43 32.49 -30.70 17.27
CA ILE A 43 31.90 -30.20 16.01
C ILE A 43 32.11 -28.69 15.91
N LEU A 44 31.83 -27.92 16.97
CA LEU A 44 31.95 -26.47 16.96
C LEU A 44 33.40 -26.01 16.80
N THR A 45 34.36 -26.61 17.52
CA THR A 45 35.76 -26.20 17.45
C THR A 45 36.35 -26.39 16.05
N PHE A 46 36.09 -27.52 15.39
CA PHE A 46 36.66 -27.81 14.06
C PHE A 46 35.80 -27.32 12.90
N SER A 47 34.47 -27.35 13.02
CA SER A 47 33.57 -26.90 11.95
C SER A 47 33.42 -25.39 11.91
N TYR A 48 33.39 -24.68 13.06
CA TYR A 48 33.34 -23.21 13.05
C TYR A 48 34.73 -22.59 12.85
N ASN A 49 35.81 -23.25 13.30
CA ASN A 49 37.15 -22.68 13.32
C ASN A 49 37.17 -21.27 13.96
N SER A 50 36.46 -21.14 15.09
CA SER A 50 36.28 -19.91 15.86
C SER A 50 36.50 -20.20 17.35
N SER A 51 37.07 -19.25 18.10
CA SER A 51 37.36 -19.45 19.52
C SER A 51 36.09 -19.34 20.37
N LEU A 52 36.02 -20.14 21.44
CA LEU A 52 34.93 -20.11 22.40
C LEU A 52 34.76 -18.72 23.05
N TRP A 53 35.87 -18.05 23.35
CA TRP A 53 35.88 -16.69 23.90
C TRP A 53 35.25 -15.66 22.96
N ARG A 54 35.48 -15.80 21.65
CA ARG A 54 34.85 -14.93 20.66
C ARG A 54 33.34 -15.11 20.65
N GLN A 55 32.87 -16.35 20.71
CA GLN A 55 31.44 -16.66 20.74
C GLN A 55 30.78 -16.09 22.01
N ILE A 56 31.41 -16.28 23.17
CA ILE A 56 30.94 -15.70 24.45
C ILE A 56 30.83 -14.17 24.33
N HIS A 57 31.88 -13.51 23.82
CA HIS A 57 31.90 -12.05 23.67
C HIS A 57 30.85 -11.53 22.67
N PHE A 58 30.57 -12.31 21.62
CA PHE A 58 29.58 -11.95 20.60
C PHE A 58 28.16 -12.00 21.15
N PHE A 59 27.78 -13.08 21.84
CA PHE A 59 26.42 -13.28 22.34
C PHE A 59 26.12 -12.51 23.63
N GLU A 60 27.12 -12.32 24.50
CA GLU A 60 26.96 -11.59 25.76
C GLU A 60 26.47 -10.16 25.56
N LYS A 61 26.98 -9.48 24.53
CA LYS A 61 26.58 -8.11 24.16
C LYS A 61 25.10 -7.96 23.77
N ASN A 62 24.38 -9.06 23.54
CA ASN A 62 22.95 -9.03 23.22
C ASN A 62 22.06 -9.33 24.42
N LEU A 63 22.62 -9.65 25.59
CA LEU A 63 21.80 -9.92 26.77
C LEU A 63 21.11 -8.65 27.25
N SER A 64 19.80 -8.76 27.53
CA SER A 64 18.97 -7.65 27.97
C SER A 64 18.06 -8.05 29.13
N LYS A 65 17.11 -7.17 29.51
CA LYS A 65 16.15 -7.44 30.57
C LYS A 65 15.14 -8.54 30.21
N GLU A 66 14.85 -8.76 28.93
CA GLU A 66 13.88 -9.73 28.42
C GLU A 66 14.50 -10.45 27.22
N HIS A 67 15.15 -11.57 27.50
CA HIS A 67 15.98 -12.29 26.54
C HIS A 67 15.39 -13.66 26.18
N LEU A 68 15.41 -13.99 24.89
CA LEU A 68 15.10 -15.31 24.36
C LEU A 68 16.38 -16.02 23.91
N GLU A 69 16.72 -17.13 24.55
CA GLU A 69 17.80 -18.01 24.10
C GLU A 69 17.18 -19.19 23.34
N VAL A 70 17.41 -19.24 22.04
CA VAL A 70 16.84 -20.25 21.14
C VAL A 70 17.80 -21.42 20.98
N ALA A 71 17.26 -22.65 21.07
CA ALA A 71 18.03 -23.88 21.04
C ALA A 71 19.12 -23.88 22.13
N VAL A 72 18.67 -23.68 23.37
CA VAL A 72 19.53 -23.56 24.55
C VAL A 72 20.39 -24.81 24.79
N GLY A 73 19.97 -25.97 24.25
CA GLY A 73 20.65 -27.23 24.42
C GLY A 73 20.73 -27.62 25.89
N SER A 74 21.87 -28.17 26.31
CA SER A 74 22.15 -28.43 27.72
C SER A 74 22.30 -27.14 28.53
N GLY A 75 22.47 -25.97 27.89
CA GLY A 75 22.72 -24.69 28.55
C GLY A 75 24.18 -24.40 28.88
N THR A 76 25.15 -25.18 28.36
CA THR A 76 26.58 -25.00 28.66
C THR A 76 27.06 -23.64 28.21
N LEU A 77 26.88 -23.29 26.93
CA LEU A 77 27.32 -22.02 26.39
C LEU A 77 26.58 -20.84 27.05
N LEU A 78 25.26 -20.96 27.24
CA LEU A 78 24.49 -19.95 27.95
C LEU A 78 25.03 -19.69 29.37
N SER A 79 25.45 -20.73 30.09
CA SER A 79 26.01 -20.55 31.44
C SER A 79 27.32 -19.77 31.43
N MET A 80 28.16 -19.98 30.41
CA MET A 80 29.41 -19.24 30.21
C MET A 80 29.14 -17.78 29.82
N ILE A 81 28.19 -17.53 28.92
CA ILE A 81 27.76 -16.19 28.54
C ILE A 81 27.25 -15.43 29.76
N LEU A 82 26.40 -16.04 30.59
CA LEU A 82 25.87 -15.42 31.81
C LEU A 82 26.96 -15.17 32.86
N ALA A 83 27.91 -16.10 33.04
CA ALA A 83 29.05 -15.90 33.94
C ALA A 83 29.91 -14.71 33.49
N TRP A 84 30.24 -14.64 32.21
CA TRP A 84 31.00 -13.53 31.63
C TRP A 84 30.26 -12.19 31.74
N HIS A 85 28.96 -12.17 31.43
CA HIS A 85 28.13 -10.98 31.55
C HIS A 85 28.13 -10.44 32.99
N ARG A 86 28.03 -11.32 33.99
CA ARG A 86 28.12 -10.94 35.41
C ARG A 86 29.49 -10.39 35.79
N LEU A 87 30.56 -11.01 35.31
CA LEU A 87 31.94 -10.54 35.54
C LEU A 87 32.15 -9.12 34.99
N ARG A 88 31.45 -8.74 33.92
CA ARG A 88 31.47 -7.38 33.36
C ARG A 88 30.50 -6.40 34.03
N GLY A 89 29.90 -6.77 35.16
CA GLY A 89 28.92 -5.95 35.89
C GLY A 89 27.51 -6.01 35.31
N GLY A 90 27.27 -6.83 34.30
CA GLY A 90 25.96 -7.05 33.69
C GLY A 90 25.00 -7.77 34.64
N ARG A 91 23.74 -7.33 34.67
CA ARG A 91 22.67 -7.96 35.43
C ARG A 91 21.63 -8.52 34.46
N PRO A 92 21.67 -9.82 34.13
CA PRO A 92 20.71 -10.38 33.20
C PRO A 92 19.31 -10.30 33.83
N GLY A 93 18.33 -9.86 33.04
CA GLY A 93 16.94 -9.83 33.48
C GLY A 93 16.28 -11.21 33.40
N ARG A 94 15.04 -11.27 32.92
CA ARG A 94 14.33 -12.53 32.69
C ARG A 94 14.83 -13.15 31.37
N LEU A 95 15.32 -14.38 31.47
CA LEU A 95 15.79 -15.16 30.34
C LEU A 95 14.88 -16.37 30.13
N THR A 96 14.39 -16.54 28.90
CA THR A 96 13.64 -17.72 28.50
C THR A 96 14.50 -18.52 27.54
N GLY A 97 14.91 -19.72 27.95
CA GLY A 97 15.62 -20.68 27.10
C GLY A 97 14.63 -21.70 26.55
N VAL A 98 14.63 -21.89 25.23
CA VAL A 98 13.75 -22.84 24.55
C VAL A 98 14.56 -23.90 23.81
N ASP A 99 14.09 -25.13 23.84
CA ASP A 99 14.61 -26.23 23.03
C ASP A 99 13.48 -27.18 22.68
N TYR A 100 13.56 -27.86 21.54
CA TYR A 100 12.53 -28.83 21.15
C TYR A 100 12.75 -30.19 21.85
N ALA A 101 13.99 -30.50 22.25
CA ALA A 101 14.37 -31.80 22.80
C ALA A 101 14.34 -31.81 24.34
N ALA A 102 13.42 -32.60 24.92
CA ALA A 102 13.31 -32.79 26.37
C ALA A 102 14.63 -33.21 27.05
N PRO A 103 15.46 -34.12 26.48
CA PRO A 103 16.74 -34.51 27.08
C PRO A 103 17.74 -33.36 27.20
N MET A 104 17.77 -32.45 26.21
CA MET A 104 18.65 -31.28 26.24
C MET A 104 18.26 -30.34 27.37
N LEU A 105 16.95 -30.10 27.54
CA LEU A 105 16.43 -29.28 28.63
C LEU A 105 16.66 -29.89 30.01
N ALA A 106 16.73 -31.22 30.15
CA ALA A 106 17.06 -31.84 31.43
C ALA A 106 18.45 -31.41 31.93
N GLY A 107 19.43 -31.35 31.03
CA GLY A 107 20.77 -30.80 31.32
C GLY A 107 20.72 -29.32 31.73
N ALA A 108 19.96 -28.51 31.00
CA ALA A 108 19.80 -27.09 31.29
C ALA A 108 19.10 -26.84 32.63
N ARG A 109 18.04 -27.61 32.93
CA ARG A 109 17.31 -27.53 34.20
C ARG A 109 18.19 -27.87 35.39
N ARG A 110 19.05 -28.89 35.26
CA ARG A 110 20.05 -29.21 36.30
C ARG A 110 21.04 -28.05 36.49
N ARG A 111 21.53 -27.47 35.40
CA ARG A 111 22.53 -26.38 35.41
C ARG A 111 21.99 -25.07 35.97
N PHE A 112 20.73 -24.75 35.70
CA PHE A 112 20.09 -23.50 36.13
C PHE A 112 19.11 -23.66 37.29
N LYS A 113 19.09 -24.80 37.99
CA LYS A 113 18.16 -25.13 39.09
C LYS A 113 18.05 -24.03 40.14
N ASN A 114 19.16 -23.38 40.47
CA ASN A 114 19.24 -22.34 41.51
C ASN A 114 19.19 -20.91 40.95
N ASN A 115 18.82 -20.73 39.67
CA ASN A 115 18.75 -19.42 39.02
C ASN A 115 17.30 -19.06 38.68
N PRO A 116 16.59 -18.33 39.55
CA PRO A 116 15.18 -18.02 39.36
C PRO A 116 14.88 -17.11 38.16
N ARG A 117 15.92 -16.54 37.52
CA ARG A 117 15.78 -15.66 36.35
C ARG A 117 15.79 -16.42 35.02
N VAL A 118 16.14 -17.71 35.03
CA VAL A 118 16.21 -18.54 33.84
C VAL A 118 15.01 -19.48 33.82
N ARG A 119 14.10 -19.27 32.86
CA ARG A 119 12.97 -20.16 32.59
C ARG A 119 13.32 -21.04 31.40
N LEU A 120 13.11 -22.34 31.52
CA LEU A 120 13.45 -23.33 30.50
C LEU A 120 12.21 -24.10 30.06
N GLU A 121 11.90 -24.04 28.77
CA GLU A 121 10.63 -24.53 28.23
C GLU A 121 10.86 -25.39 26.98
N GLN A 122 10.15 -26.52 26.91
CA GLN A 122 10.16 -27.36 25.71
C GLN A 122 9.20 -26.76 24.70
N ARG A 123 9.74 -26.25 23.58
CA ARG A 123 8.98 -25.51 22.57
C ARG A 123 9.59 -25.71 21.19
N ASP A 124 8.73 -25.71 20.17
CA ASP A 124 9.16 -25.64 18.78
C ASP A 124 9.43 -24.20 18.38
N ILE A 125 10.57 -23.95 17.73
CA ILE A 125 10.99 -22.61 17.33
C ILE A 125 10.17 -22.06 16.15
N VAL A 126 9.51 -22.91 15.37
CA VAL A 126 8.60 -22.44 14.31
C VAL A 126 7.24 -21.99 14.84
N ARG A 127 6.93 -22.27 16.11
CA ARG A 127 5.66 -21.89 16.75
C ARG A 127 5.84 -21.65 18.25
N LEU A 128 6.28 -20.44 18.58
CA LEU A 128 6.41 -19.98 19.96
C LEU A 128 5.04 -19.55 20.47
N ALA A 129 4.64 -20.06 21.64
CA ALA A 129 3.39 -19.67 22.29
C ALA A 129 3.37 -18.22 22.83
N ASP A 130 4.50 -17.51 22.72
CA ASP A 130 4.62 -16.14 23.23
C ASP A 130 3.87 -15.14 22.33
N PRO A 131 3.24 -14.10 22.92
CA PRO A 131 2.66 -13.01 22.15
C PRO A 131 3.69 -12.27 21.29
N ASP A 132 3.20 -11.53 20.29
CA ASP A 132 4.02 -10.63 19.49
C ASP A 132 4.76 -9.63 20.39
N ASN A 133 5.99 -9.27 20.01
CA ASN A 133 6.77 -8.23 20.70
C ASN A 133 7.05 -8.52 22.20
N THR A 134 7.16 -9.79 22.57
CA THR A 134 7.50 -10.22 23.94
C THR A 134 8.95 -9.88 24.33
N TYR A 135 9.91 -10.19 23.47
CA TYR A 135 11.34 -10.15 23.80
C TYR A 135 12.04 -8.92 23.24
N ARG A 136 13.02 -8.38 23.99
CA ARG A 136 13.88 -7.28 23.50
C ARG A 136 15.04 -7.80 22.68
N THR A 137 15.61 -8.93 23.09
CA THR A 137 16.76 -9.52 22.42
C THR A 137 16.63 -11.02 22.32
N ALA A 138 17.15 -11.60 21.24
CA ALA A 138 17.17 -13.04 21.04
C ALA A 138 18.54 -13.51 20.55
N ASN A 139 18.97 -14.68 21.01
CA ASN A 139 20.18 -15.34 20.55
C ASN A 139 19.86 -16.70 19.95
N ILE A 140 20.52 -17.04 18.83
CA ILE A 140 20.64 -18.42 18.36
C ILE A 140 22.13 -18.77 18.41
N ALA A 141 22.57 -19.27 19.56
CA ALA A 141 23.97 -19.58 19.78
C ALA A 141 24.32 -20.96 19.23
N ASN A 142 25.13 -21.00 18.16
CA ASN A 142 25.66 -22.22 17.55
C ASN A 142 24.62 -23.24 17.08
N ALA A 143 23.40 -22.82 16.75
CA ALA A 143 22.30 -23.76 16.52
C ALA A 143 21.50 -23.55 15.23
N ILE A 144 21.68 -22.44 14.51
CA ILE A 144 20.84 -22.14 13.32
C ILE A 144 20.97 -23.17 12.20
N HIS A 145 22.10 -23.89 12.15
CA HIS A 145 22.36 -24.97 11.20
C HIS A 145 21.73 -26.31 11.59
N CYS A 146 21.16 -26.40 12.80
CA CYS A 146 20.44 -27.55 13.30
C CYS A 146 18.92 -27.44 13.08
N PHE A 147 18.43 -26.27 12.63
CA PHE A 147 16.99 -26.04 12.47
C PHE A 147 16.47 -26.80 11.25
N PRO A 148 15.40 -27.61 11.38
CA PRO A 148 14.73 -28.23 10.24
C PRO A 148 14.09 -27.19 9.31
N ASP A 149 13.44 -26.17 9.89
CA ASP A 149 12.87 -25.03 9.19
C ASP A 149 13.44 -23.71 9.75
N VAL A 150 14.46 -23.22 9.06
CA VAL A 150 15.15 -21.96 9.41
C VAL A 150 14.27 -20.75 9.09
N ASP A 151 13.48 -20.82 8.03
CA ASP A 151 12.67 -19.67 7.59
C ASP A 151 11.49 -19.46 8.54
N GLY A 152 10.83 -20.55 8.95
CA GLY A 152 9.82 -20.53 10.00
C GLY A 152 10.38 -20.03 11.33
N GLY A 153 11.54 -20.55 11.75
CA GLY A 153 12.19 -20.13 12.99
C GLY A 153 12.56 -18.64 12.98
N LEU A 154 13.12 -18.13 11.88
CA LEU A 154 13.45 -16.70 11.75
C LEU A 154 12.21 -15.81 11.73
N ARG A 155 11.12 -16.21 11.03
CA ARG A 155 9.84 -15.48 11.04
C ARG A 155 9.24 -15.43 12.44
N GLU A 156 9.29 -16.53 13.17
CA GLU A 156 8.70 -16.60 14.50
C GLU A 156 9.50 -15.79 15.52
N ILE A 157 10.84 -15.82 15.43
CA ILE A 157 11.71 -14.95 16.23
C ILE A 157 11.46 -13.46 15.89
N PHE A 158 11.26 -13.14 14.60
CA PHE A 158 10.88 -11.79 14.18
C PHE A 158 9.55 -11.36 14.81
N ARG A 159 8.55 -12.24 14.85
CA ARG A 159 7.24 -11.97 15.45
C ARG A 159 7.36 -11.64 16.94
N VAL A 160 8.05 -12.47 17.71
CA VAL A 160 8.15 -12.31 19.17
C VAL A 160 9.15 -11.24 19.62
N LEU A 161 10.06 -10.78 18.76
CA LEU A 161 10.92 -9.64 19.07
C LEU A 161 10.15 -8.32 19.00
N ARG A 162 10.47 -7.39 19.91
CA ARG A 162 9.95 -6.00 19.87
C ARG A 162 10.50 -5.24 18.66
N PRO A 163 9.78 -4.23 18.14
CA PRO A 163 10.36 -3.30 17.18
C PRO A 163 11.62 -2.65 17.77
N GLY A 164 12.71 -2.61 17.01
CA GLY A 164 14.04 -2.21 17.49
C GLY A 164 14.80 -3.30 18.28
N GLY A 165 14.21 -4.49 18.46
CA GLY A 165 14.85 -5.62 19.13
C GLY A 165 15.91 -6.30 18.26
N THR A 166 16.91 -6.88 18.90
CA THR A 166 18.08 -7.47 18.23
C THR A 166 18.12 -9.00 18.33
N LEU A 167 18.27 -9.65 17.18
CA LEU A 167 18.65 -11.05 17.04
C LEU A 167 20.16 -11.15 16.76
N ARG A 168 20.88 -11.95 17.56
CA ARG A 168 22.24 -12.37 17.21
C ARG A 168 22.27 -13.87 16.95
N PHE A 169 22.89 -14.26 15.85
CA PHE A 169 23.11 -15.67 15.54
C PHE A 169 24.45 -15.87 14.86
N ASN A 170 24.94 -17.10 14.89
CA ASN A 170 26.09 -17.48 14.10
C ASN A 170 25.81 -18.72 13.22
N ALA A 171 26.09 -18.58 11.93
CA ALA A 171 25.79 -19.61 10.94
C ALA A 171 27.06 -20.35 10.52
N LEU A 172 26.98 -21.69 10.50
CA LEU A 172 28.04 -22.54 9.97
C LEU A 172 28.07 -22.40 8.44
N LEU A 173 29.22 -22.03 7.90
CA LEU A 173 29.44 -21.85 6.46
C LEU A 173 30.11 -23.07 5.84
N HIS A 174 29.98 -23.21 4.52
CA HIS A 174 30.82 -24.15 3.78
C HIS A 174 32.31 -23.81 3.99
N PRO A 175 33.18 -24.83 4.23
CA PRO A 175 34.59 -24.61 4.52
C PRO A 175 35.36 -24.22 3.24
N THR A 176 35.31 -22.94 2.89
CA THR A 176 35.90 -22.38 1.66
C THR A 176 37.23 -21.65 1.87
N GLN A 177 37.67 -21.43 3.12
CA GLN A 177 38.84 -20.62 3.47
C GLN A 177 39.81 -21.37 4.41
N GLY A 178 41.07 -20.93 4.51
CA GLY A 178 42.10 -21.55 5.36
C GLY A 178 42.83 -22.74 4.71
N PRO A 179 43.80 -23.39 5.40
CA PRO A 179 44.62 -24.46 4.84
C PRO A 179 43.81 -25.66 4.30
N ARG A 180 44.25 -26.23 3.17
CA ARG A 180 43.54 -27.30 2.45
C ARG A 180 43.22 -28.51 3.33
N PHE A 181 44.15 -28.89 4.22
CA PHE A 181 43.95 -30.03 5.13
C PHE A 181 42.86 -29.75 6.19
N LEU A 182 42.84 -28.54 6.78
CA LEU A 182 41.81 -28.15 7.76
C LEU A 182 40.42 -28.08 7.11
N ARG A 183 40.33 -27.55 5.87
CA ARG A 183 39.07 -27.56 5.11
C ARG A 183 38.56 -28.98 4.85
N ALA A 184 39.45 -29.92 4.52
CA ALA A 184 39.10 -31.31 4.29
C ALA A 184 38.58 -32.00 5.56
N ILE A 185 39.20 -31.72 6.71
CA ILE A 185 38.74 -32.20 8.03
C ILE A 185 37.37 -31.61 8.36
N ALA A 186 37.19 -30.29 8.26
CA ALA A 186 35.92 -29.62 8.51
C ALA A 186 34.80 -30.16 7.60
N ALA A 187 35.08 -30.37 6.31
CA ALA A 187 34.12 -30.96 5.38
C ALA A 187 33.75 -32.41 5.75
N ARG A 188 34.71 -33.21 6.23
CA ARG A 188 34.47 -34.58 6.68
C ARG A 188 33.62 -34.62 7.95
N ILE A 189 33.88 -33.71 8.89
CA ILE A 189 33.08 -33.54 10.12
C ILE A 189 31.66 -33.09 9.77
N ASN A 190 31.49 -32.10 8.88
CA ASN A 190 30.16 -31.65 8.44
C ASN A 190 29.37 -32.79 7.78
N ARG A 191 30.00 -33.58 6.89
CA ARG A 191 29.36 -34.76 6.27
C ARG A 191 29.00 -35.84 7.28
N TRP A 192 29.78 -36.00 8.34
CA TRP A 192 29.46 -36.93 9.41
C TRP A 192 28.31 -36.40 10.28
N GLY A 193 28.31 -35.11 10.62
CA GLY A 193 27.23 -34.45 11.37
C GLY A 193 25.89 -34.52 10.64
N MET A 194 25.88 -34.29 9.32
CA MET A 194 24.68 -34.43 8.48
C MET A 194 24.16 -35.88 8.45
N ARG A 195 25.04 -36.87 8.29
CA ARG A 195 24.65 -38.30 8.34
C ARG A 195 24.10 -38.74 9.69
N LYS A 196 24.50 -38.08 10.78
CA LYS A 196 24.04 -38.37 12.14
C LYS A 196 22.82 -37.53 12.56
N GLY A 197 22.29 -36.68 11.68
CA GLY A 197 21.13 -35.82 11.97
C GLY A 197 21.42 -34.70 12.97
N ILE A 198 22.70 -34.39 13.23
CA ILE A 198 23.12 -33.38 14.21
C ILE A 198 23.22 -32.00 13.54
N LEU A 199 23.59 -31.97 12.27
CA LEU A 199 23.73 -30.78 11.44
C LEU A 199 22.76 -30.94 10.26
N HIS A 200 21.85 -29.99 10.02
CA HIS A 200 20.99 -30.10 8.85
C HIS A 200 21.75 -29.72 7.57
N ARG A 201 22.35 -28.52 7.55
CA ARG A 201 23.18 -28.04 6.43
C ARG A 201 24.08 -26.86 6.82
N PRO A 202 25.27 -26.74 6.23
CA PRO A 202 26.03 -25.48 6.19
C PRO A 202 25.43 -24.50 5.17
N TYR A 203 25.78 -23.22 5.28
CA TYR A 203 25.25 -22.13 4.43
C TYR A 203 26.33 -21.43 3.61
N THR A 204 25.89 -20.70 2.59
CA THR A 204 26.66 -19.56 2.07
C THR A 204 26.26 -18.30 2.83
N ALA A 205 27.12 -17.27 2.80
CA ALA A 205 26.78 -16.00 3.47
C ALA A 205 25.55 -15.33 2.82
N ALA A 206 25.43 -15.40 1.49
CA ALA A 206 24.29 -14.86 0.77
C ALA A 206 22.97 -15.56 1.15
N ASP A 207 22.98 -16.90 1.24
CA ASP A 207 21.80 -17.70 1.60
C ASP A 207 21.25 -17.31 2.98
N ILE A 208 22.08 -17.37 4.02
CA ILE A 208 21.60 -17.13 5.40
C ILE A 208 21.21 -15.66 5.64
N LEU A 209 21.92 -14.70 5.03
CA LEU A 209 21.54 -13.29 5.10
C LEU A 209 20.26 -13.00 4.31
N GLY A 210 20.07 -13.67 3.17
CA GLY A 210 18.83 -13.60 2.39
C GLY A 210 17.62 -14.06 3.19
N ARG A 211 17.75 -15.19 3.91
CA ARG A 211 16.69 -15.72 4.79
C ARG A 211 16.34 -14.78 5.95
N ALA A 212 17.35 -14.21 6.60
CA ALA A 212 17.13 -13.23 7.66
C ALA A 212 16.39 -11.97 7.14
N ARG A 213 16.75 -11.48 5.95
CA ARG A 213 16.04 -10.36 5.31
C ARG A 213 14.61 -10.72 4.91
N ALA A 214 14.40 -11.93 4.36
CA ALA A 214 13.07 -12.41 3.99
C ALA A 214 12.13 -12.56 5.20
N ALA A 215 12.69 -12.85 6.39
CA ALA A 215 11.94 -12.84 7.65
C ALA A 215 11.62 -11.43 8.17
N GLY A 216 12.14 -10.36 7.54
CA GLY A 216 11.85 -8.96 7.87
C GLY A 216 12.98 -8.23 8.62
N PHE A 217 14.09 -8.89 8.94
CA PHE A 217 15.19 -8.25 9.67
C PHE A 217 16.02 -7.32 8.79
N ALA A 218 16.44 -6.18 9.36
CA ALA A 218 17.56 -5.39 8.86
C ALA A 218 18.88 -5.98 9.38
N ILE A 219 19.88 -6.13 8.51
CA ILE A 219 21.20 -6.64 8.90
C ILE A 219 22.07 -5.46 9.34
N GLU A 220 22.41 -5.40 10.62
CA GLU A 220 23.21 -4.33 11.21
C GLU A 220 24.71 -4.58 11.05
N SER A 221 25.16 -5.81 11.34
CA SER A 221 26.56 -6.18 11.14
C SER A 221 26.74 -7.66 10.83
N VAL A 222 27.80 -7.95 10.08
CA VAL A 222 28.19 -9.30 9.67
C VAL A 222 29.69 -9.44 9.84
N VAL A 223 30.14 -10.44 10.58
CA VAL A 223 31.57 -10.72 10.77
C VAL A 223 31.83 -12.20 10.51
N ARG A 224 32.79 -12.50 9.65
CA ARG A 224 33.24 -13.89 9.42
C ARG A 224 34.32 -14.26 10.45
N ALA A 225 34.20 -15.46 11.01
CA ALA A 225 35.08 -16.05 12.01
C ALA A 225 35.44 -17.48 11.60
N GLY A 226 36.54 -17.66 10.86
CA GLY A 226 36.85 -18.97 10.27
C GLY A 226 35.75 -19.42 9.30
N HIS A 227 35.02 -20.46 9.67
CA HIS A 227 33.88 -21.02 8.94
C HIS A 227 32.53 -20.61 9.55
N SER A 228 32.50 -19.62 10.41
CA SER A 228 31.28 -19.06 11.01
C SER A 228 30.96 -17.68 10.47
N LEU A 229 29.68 -17.38 10.30
CA LEU A 229 29.19 -16.03 10.05
C LEU A 229 28.43 -15.52 11.28
N GLU A 230 28.98 -14.56 11.99
CA GLU A 230 28.33 -13.85 13.09
C GLU A 230 27.45 -12.74 12.50
N VAL A 231 26.17 -12.73 12.84
CA VAL A 231 25.18 -11.80 12.28
C VAL A 231 24.45 -11.10 13.41
N VAL A 232 24.42 -9.77 13.36
CA VAL A 232 23.53 -8.93 14.16
C VAL A 232 22.40 -8.45 13.26
N ALA A 233 21.19 -8.86 13.59
CA ALA A 233 19.98 -8.55 12.85
C ALA A 233 19.01 -7.78 13.77
N VAL A 234 18.38 -6.73 13.26
CA VAL A 234 17.48 -5.85 13.99
C VAL A 234 16.09 -6.00 13.40
N LYS A 235 15.07 -6.22 14.24
CA LYS A 235 13.68 -6.02 13.81
C LYS A 235 13.52 -4.53 13.60
N PRO A 236 13.32 -4.03 12.36
CA PRO A 236 13.18 -2.60 12.14
C PRO A 236 12.14 -2.08 13.11
N ALA A 237 12.47 -1.01 13.85
CA ALA A 237 11.41 -0.23 14.44
C ALA A 237 10.50 0.11 13.27
N ALA A 238 9.23 -0.30 13.31
CA ALA A 238 8.25 0.35 12.45
C ALA A 238 8.54 1.84 12.60
N LEU A 239 8.68 2.57 11.50
CA LEU A 239 8.60 4.04 11.54
C LEU A 239 7.40 4.31 12.42
N ALA A 240 7.66 4.72 13.67
CA ALA A 240 6.61 5.02 14.61
C ALA A 240 6.06 6.35 14.10
N VAL A 241 5.22 6.27 13.07
CA VAL A 241 3.98 7.02 13.09
C VAL A 241 3.44 6.72 14.47
N GLY A 242 3.53 7.71 15.36
CA GLY A 242 3.52 7.51 16.80
C GLY A 242 2.34 6.63 17.26
N THR A 243 2.39 6.19 18.52
CA THR A 243 1.19 5.77 19.24
C THR A 243 0.01 6.57 18.73
N PRO A 244 -1.09 5.96 18.23
CA PRO A 244 -2.20 6.72 17.70
C PRO A 244 -2.52 7.78 18.74
N LEU A 245 -2.24 9.05 18.43
CA LEU A 245 -2.62 10.13 19.32
C LEU A 245 -4.09 9.89 19.56
N ALA A 246 -4.50 9.84 20.83
CA ALA A 246 -5.91 9.69 21.16
C ALA A 246 -6.66 10.70 20.29
N ARG A 247 -7.50 10.20 19.38
CA ARG A 247 -8.19 11.09 18.45
C ARG A 247 -8.98 12.05 19.31
N PRO A 248 -8.77 13.37 19.19
CA PRO A 248 -9.54 14.32 19.98
C PRO A 248 -11.01 14.05 19.72
N ALA A 249 -11.84 14.18 20.77
CA ALA A 249 -13.28 14.05 20.62
C ALA A 249 -13.76 15.00 19.51
N LEU A 250 -14.61 14.50 18.62
CA LEU A 250 -15.16 15.31 17.54
C LEU A 250 -15.96 16.47 18.15
N PRO A 251 -15.61 17.74 17.88
CA PRO A 251 -16.40 18.86 18.37
C PRO A 251 -17.79 18.87 17.73
N ALA A 252 -18.75 19.52 18.40
CA ALA A 252 -20.07 19.79 17.84
C ALA A 252 -19.96 20.50 16.48
N ALA A 253 -20.94 20.28 15.60
CA ALA A 253 -20.87 20.70 14.20
C ALA A 253 -20.51 22.19 14.01
N ASP A 254 -21.11 23.09 14.79
CA ASP A 254 -20.81 24.54 14.71
C ASP A 254 -19.38 24.88 15.09
N ARG A 255 -18.85 24.24 16.15
CA ARG A 255 -17.48 24.46 16.60
C ARG A 255 -16.50 23.88 15.58
N PHE A 256 -16.75 22.66 15.11
CA PHE A 256 -15.94 22.02 14.06
C PHE A 256 -15.85 22.94 12.84
N TYR A 257 -16.99 23.39 12.32
CA TYR A 257 -17.05 24.16 11.08
C TYR A 257 -16.24 25.46 11.18
N ARG A 258 -16.44 26.22 12.27
CA ARG A 258 -15.70 27.46 12.51
C ARG A 258 -14.19 27.20 12.61
N GLU A 259 -13.75 26.21 13.39
CA GLU A 259 -12.32 25.94 13.58
C GLU A 259 -11.65 25.37 12.31
N ALA A 260 -12.32 24.45 11.61
CA ALA A 260 -11.76 23.76 10.44
C ALA A 260 -11.64 24.66 9.22
N PHE A 261 -12.61 25.57 9.01
CA PHE A 261 -12.68 26.41 7.81
C PHE A 261 -12.36 27.89 8.05
N GLN A 262 -11.96 28.30 9.27
CA GLN A 262 -11.60 29.70 9.59
C GLN A 262 -10.59 30.32 8.62
N ARG A 263 -9.69 29.53 8.01
CA ARG A 263 -8.68 30.05 7.07
C ARG A 263 -9.25 30.46 5.72
N ASN A 264 -10.51 30.12 5.44
CA ASN A 264 -11.23 30.62 4.28
C ASN A 264 -11.75 32.04 4.52
N VAL A 265 -11.99 32.42 5.78
CA VAL A 265 -12.51 33.74 6.16
C VAL A 265 -11.44 34.81 5.89
N GLY A 266 -11.86 35.90 5.26
CA GLY A 266 -10.98 36.99 4.78
C GLY A 266 -10.66 36.90 3.29
N ILE A 267 -10.73 35.70 2.71
CA ILE A 267 -10.88 35.50 1.26
C ILE A 267 -12.37 35.41 0.93
N LEU A 268 -13.12 34.62 1.72
CA LEU A 268 -14.58 34.54 1.70
C LEU A 268 -15.17 35.28 2.90
N SER A 269 -16.36 35.84 2.72
CA SER A 269 -17.12 36.42 3.83
C SER A 269 -17.71 35.33 4.74
N GLU A 270 -18.03 35.68 5.99
CA GLU A 270 -18.79 34.78 6.88
C GLU A 270 -20.12 34.35 6.27
N GLY A 271 -20.82 35.27 5.57
CA GLY A 271 -22.05 34.95 4.85
C GLY A 271 -21.83 33.96 3.71
N SER A 272 -20.72 34.06 2.98
CA SER A 272 -20.32 33.09 1.95
C SER A 272 -20.03 31.72 2.58
N MET A 273 -19.36 31.68 3.73
CA MET A 273 -19.09 30.45 4.47
C MET A 273 -20.37 29.77 4.95
N GLU A 274 -21.36 30.53 5.42
CA GLU A 274 -22.66 29.98 5.83
C GLU A 274 -23.48 29.48 4.63
N ARG A 275 -23.41 30.15 3.48
CA ARG A 275 -24.00 29.63 2.23
C ARG A 275 -23.37 28.30 1.83
N LEU A 276 -22.03 28.20 1.82
CA LEU A 276 -21.33 26.94 1.51
C LEU A 276 -21.71 25.83 2.49
N ARG A 277 -21.79 26.16 3.79
CA ARG A 277 -22.19 25.22 4.84
C ARG A 277 -23.55 24.59 4.57
N ASN A 278 -24.49 25.37 4.02
CA ASN A 278 -25.85 24.92 3.74
C ASN A 278 -26.03 24.42 2.30
N ALA A 279 -25.03 24.54 1.43
CA ALA A 279 -25.14 24.15 0.03
C ALA A 279 -25.07 22.63 -0.18
N CYS A 280 -25.76 22.17 -1.21
CA CYS A 280 -25.71 20.82 -1.77
C CYS A 280 -25.10 20.85 -3.17
N VAL A 281 -23.96 20.18 -3.37
CA VAL A 281 -23.31 20.11 -4.67
C VAL A 281 -23.34 18.67 -5.20
N ALA A 282 -23.83 18.50 -6.42
CA ALA A 282 -23.85 17.21 -7.10
C ALA A 282 -22.58 16.99 -7.94
N VAL A 283 -21.97 15.81 -7.80
CA VAL A 283 -20.74 15.40 -8.48
C VAL A 283 -20.99 14.07 -9.22
N PRO A 284 -21.45 14.11 -10.48
CA PRO A 284 -21.64 12.92 -11.30
C PRO A 284 -20.30 12.46 -11.85
N GLY A 285 -19.80 11.31 -11.38
CA GLY A 285 -18.50 10.74 -11.70
C GLY A 285 -17.42 11.11 -10.67
N LEU A 286 -16.63 10.12 -10.24
CA LEU A 286 -15.55 10.22 -9.25
C LEU A 286 -14.20 9.76 -9.84
N GLY A 287 -14.04 9.90 -11.16
CA GLY A 287 -12.83 9.54 -11.90
C GLY A 287 -11.69 10.56 -11.73
N GLY A 288 -11.04 10.91 -12.85
CA GLY A 288 -9.83 11.77 -12.85
C GLY A 288 -10.00 13.10 -12.13
N VAL A 289 -11.12 13.79 -12.40
CA VAL A 289 -11.41 15.12 -11.80
C VAL A 289 -12.45 15.05 -10.69
N GLY A 290 -13.48 14.21 -10.84
CA GLY A 290 -14.62 14.16 -9.91
C GLY A 290 -14.25 13.86 -8.47
N GLY A 291 -13.34 12.91 -8.23
CA GLY A 291 -12.85 12.64 -6.88
C GLY A 291 -12.10 13.84 -6.27
N GLN A 292 -11.33 14.57 -7.08
CA GLN A 292 -10.65 15.78 -6.65
C GLN A 292 -11.64 16.93 -6.38
N HIS A 293 -12.72 17.05 -7.18
CA HIS A 293 -13.80 18.00 -6.93
C HIS A 293 -14.47 17.75 -5.57
N ALA A 294 -14.85 16.49 -5.30
CA ALA A 294 -15.49 16.13 -4.03
C ALA A 294 -14.61 16.47 -2.81
N LEU A 295 -13.32 16.13 -2.86
CA LEU A 295 -12.38 16.48 -1.77
C LEU A 295 -12.18 18.00 -1.63
N SER A 296 -12.06 18.71 -2.76
CA SER A 296 -11.84 20.15 -2.76
C SER A 296 -13.04 20.91 -2.21
N LEU A 297 -14.26 20.55 -2.64
CA LEU A 297 -15.51 21.11 -2.12
C LEU A 297 -15.71 20.82 -0.64
N THR A 298 -15.39 19.60 -0.19
CA THR A 298 -15.41 19.24 1.24
C THR A 298 -14.47 20.14 2.04
N ARG A 299 -13.27 20.42 1.51
CA ARG A 299 -12.28 21.32 2.15
C ARG A 299 -12.65 22.80 2.08
N MET A 300 -13.50 23.19 1.13
CA MET A 300 -14.05 24.56 1.07
C MET A 300 -15.18 24.80 2.07
N GLY A 301 -15.70 23.75 2.72
CA GLY A 301 -16.80 23.85 3.68
C GLY A 301 -18.18 23.57 3.09
N VAL A 302 -18.28 22.97 1.90
CA VAL A 302 -19.58 22.50 1.41
C VAL A 302 -20.16 21.47 2.37
N GLY A 303 -21.39 21.69 2.84
CA GLY A 303 -22.00 20.85 3.88
C GLY A 303 -22.74 19.61 3.37
N ARG A 304 -23.12 19.58 2.07
CA ARG A 304 -23.81 18.43 1.47
C ARG A 304 -23.24 18.10 0.09
N LEU A 305 -22.98 16.83 -0.16
CA LEU A 305 -22.58 16.33 -1.48
C LEU A 305 -23.53 15.22 -1.95
N LYS A 306 -23.88 15.24 -3.24
CA LYS A 306 -24.45 14.08 -3.93
C LYS A 306 -23.38 13.49 -4.82
N LEU A 307 -22.98 12.24 -4.56
CA LEU A 307 -21.87 11.59 -5.26
C LEU A 307 -22.39 10.40 -6.06
N ALA A 308 -21.96 10.27 -7.31
CA ALA A 308 -22.33 9.15 -8.16
C ALA A 308 -21.11 8.58 -8.89
N ASP A 309 -20.88 7.28 -8.78
CA ASP A 309 -19.89 6.54 -9.58
C ASP A 309 -20.21 5.04 -9.47
N MET A 310 -20.02 4.30 -10.55
CA MET A 310 -20.34 2.87 -10.67
C MET A 310 -19.08 1.97 -10.74
N ASP A 311 -17.91 2.56 -10.82
CA ASP A 311 -16.66 1.85 -11.05
C ASP A 311 -15.95 1.47 -9.74
N GLN A 312 -14.97 0.60 -9.88
CA GLN A 312 -13.96 0.30 -8.86
C GLN A 312 -12.62 0.94 -9.20
N PHE A 313 -11.75 1.07 -8.21
CA PHE A 313 -10.37 1.52 -8.46
C PHE A 313 -9.52 0.42 -9.08
N GLU A 314 -8.84 0.76 -10.16
CA GLU A 314 -7.88 -0.10 -10.86
C GLU A 314 -6.47 0.48 -10.84
N TRP A 315 -5.46 -0.35 -11.12
CA TRP A 315 -4.06 0.08 -11.22
C TRP A 315 -3.86 1.27 -12.19
N ALA A 316 -4.62 1.30 -13.29
CA ALA A 316 -4.60 2.38 -14.27
C ALA A 316 -5.14 3.72 -13.74
N ASN A 317 -5.72 3.76 -12.54
CA ASN A 317 -6.25 4.98 -11.92
C ASN A 317 -5.21 5.68 -11.02
N LEU A 318 -4.15 4.97 -10.59
CA LEU A 318 -3.13 5.47 -9.66
C LEU A 318 -2.41 6.73 -10.15
N ASN A 319 -2.37 6.97 -11.45
CA ASN A 319 -1.69 8.13 -12.01
C ASN A 319 -2.41 9.47 -11.74
N ARG A 320 -3.68 9.48 -11.34
CA ARG A 320 -4.48 10.73 -11.26
C ARG A 320 -5.71 10.73 -10.35
N GLN A 321 -6.32 9.58 -10.03
CA GLN A 321 -7.60 9.57 -9.30
C GLN A 321 -7.37 9.61 -7.78
N ALA A 322 -8.10 10.50 -7.10
CA ALA A 322 -7.85 10.84 -5.69
C ALA A 322 -7.94 9.66 -4.71
N GLY A 323 -8.91 8.77 -4.92
CA GLY A 323 -9.11 7.60 -4.07
C GLY A 323 -8.22 6.41 -4.42
N ALA A 324 -7.50 6.44 -5.54
CA ALA A 324 -6.72 5.30 -6.04
C ALA A 324 -5.35 5.22 -5.33
N ASN A 325 -5.11 4.13 -4.61
CA ASN A 325 -3.82 3.77 -4.04
C ASN A 325 -3.71 2.25 -3.89
N ALA A 326 -2.53 1.73 -3.56
CA ALA A 326 -2.29 0.27 -3.46
C ALA A 326 -3.23 -0.46 -2.49
N ARG A 327 -3.87 0.23 -1.54
CA ARG A 327 -4.82 -0.35 -0.57
C ARG A 327 -6.27 -0.26 -1.01
N THR A 328 -6.59 0.56 -2.02
CA THR A 328 -7.96 0.80 -2.48
C THR A 328 -8.26 0.16 -3.83
N ILE A 329 -7.28 -0.43 -4.50
CA ILE A 329 -7.51 -1.22 -5.72
C ILE A 329 -8.54 -2.33 -5.45
N GLY A 330 -9.53 -2.46 -6.34
CA GLY A 330 -10.65 -3.40 -6.23
C GLY A 330 -11.80 -2.93 -5.33
N ARG A 331 -11.71 -1.74 -4.72
CA ARG A 331 -12.83 -1.15 -3.95
C ARG A 331 -13.65 -0.22 -4.84
N ASN A 332 -14.95 -0.12 -4.58
CA ASN A 332 -15.82 0.84 -5.27
C ASN A 332 -15.32 2.27 -5.04
N LYS A 333 -15.31 3.09 -6.10
CA LYS A 333 -14.85 4.48 -6.00
C LYS A 333 -15.70 5.27 -5.02
N ILE A 334 -17.02 5.09 -5.08
CA ILE A 334 -17.97 5.82 -4.22
C ILE A 334 -17.71 5.59 -2.73
N ASP A 335 -17.51 4.34 -2.30
CA ASP A 335 -17.28 3.98 -0.89
C ASP A 335 -16.01 4.64 -0.36
N VAL A 336 -14.92 4.54 -1.12
CA VAL A 336 -13.64 5.16 -0.76
C VAL A 336 -13.74 6.68 -0.73
N MET A 337 -14.46 7.29 -1.66
CA MET A 337 -14.61 8.75 -1.68
C MET A 337 -15.50 9.26 -0.53
N ILE A 338 -16.52 8.49 -0.12
CA ILE A 338 -17.30 8.78 1.09
C ILE A 338 -16.39 8.70 2.33
N GLU A 339 -15.58 7.66 2.45
CA GLU A 339 -14.60 7.53 3.55
C GLU A 339 -13.64 8.72 3.60
N GLN A 340 -13.08 9.13 2.46
CA GLN A 340 -12.13 10.24 2.41
C GLN A 340 -12.77 11.60 2.70
N THR A 341 -13.96 11.87 2.14
CA THR A 341 -14.66 13.14 2.36
C THR A 341 -15.16 13.27 3.80
N THR A 342 -15.75 12.22 4.37
CA THR A 342 -16.20 12.22 5.77
C THR A 342 -15.03 12.21 6.77
N ALA A 343 -13.86 11.67 6.39
CA ALA A 343 -12.64 11.82 7.19
C ALA A 343 -12.11 13.26 7.21
N ILE A 344 -12.41 14.09 6.20
CA ILE A 344 -12.07 15.51 6.16
C ILE A 344 -13.11 16.34 6.92
N ASN A 345 -14.40 16.12 6.66
CA ASN A 345 -15.51 16.78 7.34
C ASN A 345 -16.47 15.72 7.91
N PRO A 346 -16.34 15.37 9.20
CA PRO A 346 -17.19 14.35 9.83
C PRO A 346 -18.67 14.73 9.95
N HIS A 347 -19.01 16.01 9.71
CA HIS A 347 -20.40 16.51 9.71
C HIS A 347 -20.95 16.69 8.29
N LEU A 348 -20.18 16.31 7.25
CA LEU A 348 -20.62 16.31 5.85
C LEU A 348 -21.78 15.34 5.66
N ARG A 349 -22.84 15.79 5.00
CA ARG A 349 -23.91 14.89 4.56
C ARG A 349 -23.63 14.44 3.14
N VAL A 350 -23.62 13.13 2.92
CA VAL A 350 -23.41 12.56 1.59
C VAL A 350 -24.60 11.71 1.19
N GLU A 351 -25.14 11.97 0.01
CA GLU A 351 -26.12 11.12 -0.67
C GLU A 351 -25.39 10.37 -1.79
N ALA A 352 -25.48 9.04 -1.78
CA ALA A 352 -24.67 8.18 -2.63
C ALA A 352 -25.51 7.50 -3.71
N PHE A 353 -25.01 7.56 -4.95
CA PHE A 353 -25.60 6.92 -6.13
C PHE A 353 -24.59 5.90 -6.70
N PRO A 354 -24.49 4.69 -6.10
CA PRO A 354 -23.44 3.72 -6.41
C PRO A 354 -23.58 3.06 -7.79
N ASN A 355 -24.72 3.24 -8.47
CA ASN A 355 -24.94 2.76 -9.83
C ASN A 355 -24.66 3.84 -10.88
N GLY A 356 -24.00 4.92 -10.48
CA GLY A 356 -23.76 6.09 -11.33
C GLY A 356 -25.04 6.86 -11.66
N VAL A 357 -24.92 7.79 -12.60
CA VAL A 357 -26.06 8.57 -13.11
C VAL A 357 -26.45 8.05 -14.49
N THR A 358 -27.75 7.88 -14.67
CA THR A 358 -28.42 7.39 -15.87
C THR A 358 -29.56 8.36 -16.23
N GLU A 359 -30.15 8.20 -17.41
CA GLU A 359 -31.33 9.01 -17.77
C GLU A 359 -32.51 8.79 -16.81
N GLY A 360 -32.67 7.57 -16.27
CA GLY A 360 -33.78 7.21 -15.39
C GLY A 360 -33.69 7.72 -13.96
N ASN A 361 -32.49 8.06 -13.46
CA ASN A 361 -32.28 8.57 -12.10
C ASN A 361 -31.72 10.01 -12.06
N MET A 362 -31.52 10.66 -13.22
CA MET A 362 -30.96 12.02 -13.31
C MET A 362 -31.76 13.04 -12.50
N GLU A 363 -33.09 12.96 -12.54
CA GLU A 363 -33.96 13.91 -11.85
C GLU A 363 -33.86 13.79 -10.33
N GLU A 364 -33.78 12.56 -9.82
CA GLU A 364 -33.56 12.26 -8.40
C GLU A 364 -32.18 12.72 -7.97
N PHE A 365 -31.15 12.39 -8.77
CA PHE A 365 -29.77 12.78 -8.52
C PHE A 365 -29.63 14.30 -8.38
N LEU A 366 -30.30 15.07 -9.24
CA LEU A 366 -30.24 16.54 -9.21
C LEU A 366 -31.26 17.20 -8.27
N ALA A 367 -32.17 16.44 -7.65
CA ALA A 367 -33.18 17.00 -6.76
C ALA A 367 -32.53 17.64 -5.52
N GLY A 368 -32.80 18.94 -5.30
CA GLY A 368 -32.29 19.69 -4.14
C GLY A 368 -30.80 20.03 -4.21
N ALA A 369 -30.14 19.83 -5.35
CA ALA A 369 -28.78 20.32 -5.56
C ALA A 369 -28.80 21.83 -5.91
N ASP A 370 -27.90 22.59 -5.29
CA ASP A 370 -27.72 24.02 -5.53
C ASP A 370 -26.75 24.29 -6.70
N ALA A 371 -25.87 23.33 -7.01
CA ALA A 371 -24.97 23.37 -8.16
C ALA A 371 -24.51 21.96 -8.58
N VAL A 372 -24.03 21.83 -9.82
CA VAL A 372 -23.38 20.61 -10.33
C VAL A 372 -21.95 20.91 -10.74
N VAL A 373 -21.00 20.05 -10.36
CA VAL A 373 -19.65 20.01 -10.92
C VAL A 373 -19.51 18.77 -11.78
N ASP A 374 -19.41 18.95 -13.09
CA ASP A 374 -19.30 17.86 -14.07
C ASP A 374 -17.99 17.07 -13.85
N GLY A 375 -18.14 15.87 -13.29
CA GLY A 375 -17.07 14.89 -13.10
C GLY A 375 -17.18 13.68 -14.03
N LEU A 376 -18.09 13.72 -15.01
CA LEU A 376 -18.39 12.58 -15.87
C LEU A 376 -17.18 12.27 -16.75
N ASP A 377 -17.07 11.01 -17.17
CA ASP A 377 -16.06 10.66 -18.15
C ASP A 377 -16.31 11.40 -19.49
N GLY A 378 -15.24 11.78 -20.19
CA GLY A 378 -15.32 12.49 -21.46
C GLY A 378 -16.17 11.76 -22.51
N PHE A 379 -16.17 10.41 -22.47
CA PHE A 379 -16.91 9.57 -23.40
C PHE A 379 -18.40 9.41 -23.05
N CYS A 380 -18.84 9.76 -21.84
CA CYS A 380 -20.24 9.70 -21.39
C CYS A 380 -21.09 10.89 -21.88
N VAL A 381 -20.97 11.24 -23.16
CA VAL A 381 -21.52 12.51 -23.69
C VAL A 381 -23.05 12.59 -23.71
N ARG A 382 -23.76 11.46 -23.89
CA ARG A 382 -25.24 11.44 -23.85
C ARG A 382 -25.78 11.73 -22.46
N VAL A 383 -25.27 11.02 -21.45
CA VAL A 383 -25.61 11.24 -20.04
C VAL A 383 -25.26 12.67 -19.63
N ARG A 384 -24.09 13.17 -20.06
CA ARG A 384 -23.68 14.57 -19.85
C ARG A 384 -24.66 15.56 -20.47
N ARG A 385 -25.06 15.38 -21.74
CA ARG A 385 -26.05 16.24 -22.39
C ARG A 385 -27.37 16.26 -21.61
N ARG A 386 -27.89 15.09 -21.22
CA ARG A 386 -29.12 14.99 -20.43
C ARG A 386 -28.99 15.68 -19.07
N MET A 387 -27.84 15.54 -18.40
CA MET A 387 -27.55 16.24 -17.14
C MET A 387 -27.64 17.76 -17.31
N PHE A 388 -27.06 18.34 -18.37
CA PHE A 388 -27.17 19.78 -18.63
C PHE A 388 -28.62 20.24 -18.86
N GLN A 389 -29.41 19.44 -19.57
CA GLN A 389 -30.83 19.74 -19.82
C GLN A 389 -31.63 19.74 -18.52
N VAL A 390 -31.53 18.67 -17.73
CA VAL A 390 -32.25 18.56 -16.44
C VAL A 390 -31.78 19.60 -15.44
N ALA A 391 -30.48 19.88 -15.36
CA ALA A 391 -29.96 20.93 -14.50
C ALA A 391 -30.54 22.31 -14.88
N ARG A 392 -30.60 22.63 -16.18
CA ARG A 392 -31.22 23.86 -16.66
C ARG A 392 -32.72 23.93 -16.32
N GLU A 393 -33.46 22.85 -16.56
CA GLU A 393 -34.90 22.75 -16.23
C GLU A 393 -35.15 22.99 -14.74
N LYS A 394 -34.23 22.56 -13.86
CA LYS A 394 -34.31 22.75 -12.41
C LYS A 394 -33.69 24.06 -11.90
N GLY A 395 -33.16 24.90 -12.77
CA GLY A 395 -32.51 26.15 -12.36
C GLY A 395 -31.15 25.96 -11.67
N ILE A 396 -30.46 24.85 -11.94
CA ILE A 396 -29.20 24.48 -11.30
C ILE A 396 -28.02 24.84 -12.21
N PRO A 397 -27.05 25.66 -11.76
CA PRO A 397 -25.85 25.94 -12.52
C PRO A 397 -24.94 24.71 -12.61
N VAL A 398 -24.30 24.52 -13.76
CA VAL A 398 -23.32 23.46 -14.01
C VAL A 398 -21.95 24.06 -14.33
N VAL A 399 -20.93 23.60 -13.60
CA VAL A 399 -19.53 23.95 -13.84
C VAL A 399 -18.80 22.74 -14.41
N THR A 400 -18.17 22.89 -15.57
CA THR A 400 -17.34 21.85 -16.19
C THR A 400 -15.90 22.31 -16.22
N ALA A 401 -15.02 21.53 -15.59
CA ALA A 401 -13.58 21.70 -15.69
C ALA A 401 -12.95 20.43 -16.29
N GLY A 402 -12.62 20.46 -17.58
CA GLY A 402 -12.09 19.30 -18.29
C GLY A 402 -10.57 19.34 -18.45
N PRO A 403 -9.84 18.26 -18.16
CA PRO A 403 -8.40 18.21 -18.34
C PRO A 403 -8.06 18.08 -19.83
N MET A 404 -7.16 18.93 -20.32
CA MET A 404 -6.74 18.97 -21.73
C MET A 404 -5.21 18.95 -21.78
N GLY A 405 -4.61 17.78 -21.95
CA GLY A 405 -3.17 17.59 -21.82
C GLY A 405 -2.69 17.91 -20.39
N HIS A 406 -1.76 18.85 -20.24
CA HIS A 406 -1.34 19.43 -18.96
C HIS A 406 -2.25 20.58 -18.48
N GLY A 407 -3.14 21.08 -19.34
CA GLY A 407 -4.03 22.20 -19.06
C GLY A 407 -5.42 21.79 -18.57
N ALA A 408 -6.23 22.81 -18.30
CA ALA A 408 -7.63 22.68 -17.92
C ALA A 408 -8.48 23.70 -18.69
N ALA A 409 -9.63 23.24 -19.14
CA ALA A 409 -10.67 24.06 -19.74
C ALA A 409 -11.84 24.21 -18.77
N LEU A 410 -12.37 25.41 -18.62
CA LEU A 410 -13.43 25.78 -17.70
C LEU A 410 -14.61 26.40 -18.48
N LEU A 411 -15.80 25.84 -18.25
CA LEU A 411 -17.08 26.33 -18.75
C LEU A 411 -18.10 26.37 -17.61
N VAL A 412 -18.96 27.38 -17.64
CA VAL A 412 -20.04 27.57 -16.68
C VAL A 412 -21.35 27.71 -17.45
N PHE A 413 -22.38 26.96 -17.04
CA PHE A 413 -23.71 27.01 -17.62
C PHE A 413 -24.70 27.37 -16.53
N THR A 414 -25.23 28.59 -16.58
CA THR A 414 -26.29 29.05 -15.67
C THR A 414 -27.67 28.89 -16.32
N PRO A 415 -28.75 28.88 -15.53
CA PRO A 415 -30.12 28.75 -16.04
C PRO A 415 -30.49 29.84 -17.06
N ASP A 416 -30.04 31.08 -16.81
CA ASP A 416 -30.34 32.23 -17.66
C ASP A 416 -29.33 32.44 -18.81
N GLY A 417 -28.22 31.68 -18.79
CA GLY A 417 -27.18 31.76 -19.81
C GLY A 417 -27.49 30.95 -21.07
N MET A 418 -26.51 30.92 -22.00
CA MET A 418 -26.56 30.06 -23.18
C MET A 418 -26.65 28.59 -22.75
N SER A 419 -27.55 27.81 -23.37
CA SER A 419 -27.67 26.38 -23.07
C SER A 419 -26.45 25.59 -23.54
N ALA A 420 -26.20 24.43 -22.93
CA ALA A 420 -25.14 23.53 -23.39
C ALA A 420 -25.39 23.03 -24.82
N ASP A 421 -26.66 22.76 -25.17
CA ASP A 421 -27.04 22.36 -26.54
C ASP A 421 -26.72 23.46 -27.55
N ASP A 422 -27.00 24.74 -27.23
CA ASP A 422 -26.65 25.87 -28.10
C ASP A 422 -25.14 26.12 -28.17
N TYR A 423 -24.43 25.96 -27.05
CA TYR A 423 -23.00 26.21 -26.97
C TYR A 423 -22.21 25.14 -27.72
N PHE A 424 -22.49 23.85 -27.49
CA PHE A 424 -21.80 22.75 -28.16
C PHE A 424 -22.38 22.47 -29.56
N ASP A 425 -23.54 23.04 -29.91
CA ASP A 425 -24.33 22.68 -31.10
C ASP A 425 -24.64 21.19 -31.11
N TRP A 426 -25.15 20.70 -29.97
CA TRP A 426 -25.71 19.36 -29.82
C TRP A 426 -27.17 19.36 -30.29
N ARG A 427 -27.55 18.32 -31.00
CA ARG A 427 -28.87 18.16 -31.60
C ARG A 427 -29.34 16.72 -31.47
N ASP A 428 -30.64 16.55 -31.55
CA ASP A 428 -31.25 15.23 -31.54
C ASP A 428 -30.86 14.46 -32.81
N GLY A 429 -30.70 13.15 -32.67
CA GLY A 429 -30.24 12.27 -33.76
C GLY A 429 -28.72 12.25 -34.00
N MET A 430 -27.92 13.10 -33.34
CA MET A 430 -26.46 13.02 -33.44
C MET A 430 -25.91 11.71 -32.85
N SER A 431 -24.91 11.15 -33.51
CA SER A 431 -24.13 10.02 -33.03
C SER A 431 -23.22 10.41 -31.86
N ASP A 432 -22.76 9.43 -31.08
CA ASP A 432 -21.88 9.66 -29.92
C ASP A 432 -20.58 10.35 -30.34
N LEU A 433 -20.03 9.96 -31.50
CA LEU A 433 -18.82 10.57 -32.03
C LEU A 433 -19.03 12.05 -32.39
N GLU A 434 -20.16 12.41 -32.99
CA GLU A 434 -20.47 13.81 -33.31
C GLU A 434 -20.65 14.64 -32.03
N LEU A 435 -21.37 14.11 -31.04
CA LEU A 435 -21.53 14.73 -29.73
C LEU A 435 -20.18 14.93 -29.03
N LEU A 436 -19.29 13.93 -29.09
CA LEU A 436 -17.96 13.97 -28.48
C LEU A 436 -17.05 15.01 -29.15
N ILE A 437 -17.03 15.05 -30.48
CA ILE A 437 -16.26 16.06 -31.24
C ILE A 437 -16.76 17.46 -30.92
N ALA A 438 -18.08 17.64 -30.86
CA ALA A 438 -18.72 18.89 -30.47
C ALA A 438 -18.31 19.33 -29.06
N PHE A 439 -18.30 18.40 -28.11
CA PHE A 439 -17.89 18.64 -26.73
C PHE A 439 -16.46 19.16 -26.66
N PHE A 440 -15.48 18.43 -27.19
CA PHE A 440 -14.07 18.83 -27.11
C PHE A 440 -13.76 20.11 -27.88
N ALA A 441 -14.40 20.33 -29.04
CA ALA A 441 -14.25 21.55 -29.82
C ALA A 441 -14.80 22.80 -29.12
N GLY A 442 -15.85 22.64 -28.30
CA GLY A 442 -16.39 23.71 -27.47
C GLY A 442 -15.61 23.88 -26.15
N LEU A 443 -15.17 22.79 -25.54
CA LEU A 443 -14.48 22.78 -24.26
C LEU A 443 -13.16 23.54 -24.32
N SER A 444 -12.32 23.27 -25.34
CA SER A 444 -11.06 23.99 -25.55
C SER A 444 -10.95 24.48 -27.00
N PRO A 445 -11.47 25.67 -27.32
CA PRO A 445 -11.62 26.13 -28.70
C PRO A 445 -10.33 26.25 -29.52
N THR A 446 -9.19 26.50 -28.86
CA THR A 446 -7.87 26.64 -29.49
C THR A 446 -7.02 25.38 -29.42
N LEU A 447 -7.47 24.35 -28.67
CA LEU A 447 -6.86 23.03 -28.56
C LEU A 447 -5.32 23.05 -28.35
N PRO A 448 -4.78 23.83 -27.39
CA PRO A 448 -3.34 24.03 -27.24
C PRO A 448 -2.56 22.73 -26.96
N HIS A 449 -3.19 21.80 -26.25
CA HIS A 449 -2.65 20.48 -25.92
C HIS A 449 -2.27 19.63 -27.14
N LEU A 450 -2.85 19.88 -28.32
CA LEU A 450 -2.49 19.17 -29.55
C LEU A 450 -1.04 19.42 -29.99
N ARG A 451 -0.37 20.43 -29.44
CA ARG A 451 1.05 20.72 -29.72
C ARG A 451 2.02 19.70 -29.12
N TYR A 452 1.61 18.96 -28.10
CA TYR A 452 2.47 18.01 -27.38
C TYR A 452 1.81 16.66 -27.09
N MET A 453 0.49 16.55 -27.28
CA MET A 453 -0.21 15.27 -27.13
C MET A 453 0.07 14.37 -28.33
N ASP A 454 0.49 13.13 -28.06
CA ASP A 454 0.65 12.09 -29.07
C ASP A 454 -0.73 11.54 -29.49
N PRO A 455 -1.19 11.78 -30.73
CA PRO A 455 -2.49 11.28 -31.20
C PRO A 455 -2.57 9.75 -31.24
N ALA A 456 -1.45 9.03 -31.37
CA ALA A 456 -1.43 7.57 -31.41
C ALA A 456 -1.79 6.92 -30.06
N ARG A 457 -1.78 7.70 -28.98
CA ARG A 457 -2.17 7.27 -27.62
C ARG A 457 -3.64 7.52 -27.30
N VAL A 458 -4.41 8.06 -28.25
CA VAL A 458 -5.85 8.26 -28.12
C VAL A 458 -6.56 7.08 -28.77
N ASP A 459 -7.18 6.24 -27.96
CA ASP A 459 -7.99 5.11 -28.41
C ASP A 459 -9.47 5.41 -28.13
N LEU A 460 -10.16 5.88 -29.18
CA LEU A 460 -11.58 6.18 -29.12
C LEU A 460 -12.45 4.92 -29.00
N ALA A 461 -11.97 3.75 -29.43
CA ALA A 461 -12.75 2.51 -29.34
C ALA A 461 -12.70 1.94 -27.92
N ALA A 462 -11.54 2.03 -27.25
CA ALA A 462 -11.37 1.62 -25.87
C ALA A 462 -11.72 2.72 -24.84
N HIS A 463 -12.18 3.90 -25.30
CA HIS A 463 -12.46 5.07 -24.44
C HIS A 463 -11.25 5.46 -23.57
N ARG A 464 -10.04 5.48 -24.17
CA ARG A 464 -8.78 5.78 -23.47
C ARG A 464 -8.05 6.94 -24.13
N GLY A 465 -7.52 7.82 -23.30
CA GLY A 465 -6.63 8.91 -23.72
C GLY A 465 -5.57 9.19 -22.66
N PRO A 466 -4.47 9.85 -23.05
CA PRO A 466 -3.43 10.25 -22.10
C PRO A 466 -4.02 11.25 -21.10
N SER A 467 -3.66 11.08 -19.84
CA SER A 467 -4.11 11.97 -18.76
C SER A 467 -3.03 12.06 -17.69
N VAL A 468 -2.85 13.26 -17.15
CA VAL A 468 -1.84 13.58 -16.14
C VAL A 468 -2.48 14.18 -14.90
N ASN A 469 -1.92 13.88 -13.73
CA ASN A 469 -2.45 14.37 -12.45
C ASN A 469 -2.47 15.91 -12.36
N SER A 470 -1.47 16.58 -12.92
CA SER A 470 -1.35 18.04 -12.85
C SER A 470 -2.58 18.74 -13.45
N ALA A 471 -3.09 18.23 -14.57
CA ALA A 471 -4.30 18.74 -15.21
C ALA A 471 -5.53 18.48 -14.34
N CYS A 472 -5.65 17.28 -13.75
CA CYS A 472 -6.78 16.94 -12.88
C CYS A 472 -6.85 17.83 -11.63
N LEU A 473 -5.70 18.12 -11.01
CA LEU A 473 -5.61 19.05 -9.88
C LEU A 473 -5.94 20.49 -10.28
N LEU A 474 -5.51 20.92 -11.46
CA LEU A 474 -5.85 22.24 -11.98
C LEU A 474 -7.35 22.37 -12.23
N CYS A 475 -7.99 21.34 -12.81
CA CYS A 475 -9.44 21.28 -12.96
C CYS A 475 -10.13 21.40 -11.59
N ALA A 476 -9.64 20.70 -10.57
CA ALA A 476 -10.22 20.77 -9.23
C ALA A 476 -10.20 22.18 -8.64
N GLY A 477 -9.07 22.91 -8.78
CA GLY A 477 -8.98 24.30 -8.34
C GLY A 477 -9.93 25.22 -9.10
N LEU A 478 -9.98 25.12 -10.42
CA LEU A 478 -10.85 25.95 -11.26
C LEU A 478 -12.34 25.70 -10.99
N ALA A 479 -12.76 24.43 -10.99
CA ALA A 479 -14.17 24.08 -10.81
C ALA A 479 -14.66 24.44 -9.40
N THR A 480 -13.86 24.16 -8.38
CA THR A 480 -14.22 24.49 -6.99
C THR A 480 -14.37 26.00 -6.81
N THR A 481 -13.46 26.78 -7.40
CA THR A 481 -13.54 28.26 -7.35
C THR A 481 -14.82 28.76 -8.01
N GLU A 482 -15.19 28.22 -9.18
CA GLU A 482 -16.42 28.64 -9.87
C GLU A 482 -17.69 28.14 -9.19
N ILE A 483 -17.69 26.96 -8.56
CA ILE A 483 -18.81 26.53 -7.73
C ILE A 483 -19.02 27.47 -6.55
N VAL A 484 -17.95 27.84 -5.84
CA VAL A 484 -18.03 28.81 -4.75
C VAL A 484 -18.61 30.12 -5.27
N ARG A 485 -18.10 30.63 -6.39
CA ARG A 485 -18.64 31.83 -7.05
C ARG A 485 -20.13 31.69 -7.37
N CYS A 486 -20.56 30.60 -8.00
CA CYS A 486 -21.97 30.37 -8.32
C CYS A 486 -22.88 30.35 -7.09
N LEU A 487 -22.39 29.83 -5.95
CA LEU A 487 -23.17 29.71 -4.72
C LEU A 487 -23.18 30.98 -3.87
N THR A 488 -22.11 31.79 -3.94
CA THR A 488 -21.93 32.93 -3.03
C THR A 488 -22.05 34.29 -3.70
N GLU A 489 -21.67 34.38 -4.97
CA GLU A 489 -21.56 35.61 -5.78
C GLU A 489 -22.01 35.32 -7.24
N PRO A 490 -23.27 34.85 -7.44
CA PRO A 490 -23.74 34.37 -8.74
C PRO A 490 -23.69 35.43 -9.85
N ASP A 491 -23.79 36.70 -9.49
CA ASP A 491 -23.68 37.85 -10.39
C ASP A 491 -22.29 38.00 -11.03
N GLN A 492 -21.26 37.44 -10.40
CA GLN A 492 -19.90 37.46 -10.94
C GLN A 492 -19.58 36.25 -11.83
N ALA A 493 -20.45 35.23 -11.87
CA ALA A 493 -20.24 34.07 -12.73
C ALA A 493 -20.20 34.50 -14.19
N ARG A 494 -19.31 33.87 -14.97
CA ARG A 494 -19.18 34.12 -16.41
C ARG A 494 -19.73 32.92 -17.19
N PRO A 495 -21.05 32.83 -17.39
CA PRO A 495 -21.62 31.70 -18.11
C PRO A 495 -21.22 31.72 -19.60
N ALA A 496 -21.42 30.56 -20.24
CA ALA A 496 -21.42 30.42 -21.69
C ALA A 496 -22.18 31.60 -22.32
N PRO A 497 -21.59 32.30 -23.30
CA PRO A 497 -20.56 31.80 -24.21
C PRO A 497 -19.09 32.00 -23.77
N HIS A 498 -18.83 32.46 -22.54
CA HIS A 498 -17.45 32.60 -22.07
C HIS A 498 -16.77 31.24 -21.90
N TYR A 499 -15.48 31.19 -22.22
CA TYR A 499 -14.64 30.04 -21.96
C TYR A 499 -13.28 30.48 -21.43
N THR A 500 -12.65 29.61 -20.65
CA THR A 500 -11.28 29.78 -20.17
C THR A 500 -10.52 28.47 -20.36
N THR A 501 -9.39 28.50 -21.05
CA THR A 501 -8.44 27.39 -21.13
C THR A 501 -7.10 27.88 -20.59
N TYR A 502 -6.56 27.18 -19.60
CA TYR A 502 -5.21 27.44 -19.09
C TYR A 502 -4.34 26.20 -19.30
N ASP A 503 -3.21 26.36 -19.97
CA ASP A 503 -2.20 25.32 -20.16
C ASP A 503 -0.88 25.77 -19.48
N PRO A 504 -0.54 25.20 -18.31
CA PRO A 504 0.68 25.58 -17.60
C PRO A 504 1.96 25.05 -18.26
N TYR A 505 1.87 24.01 -19.10
CA TYR A 505 3.02 23.46 -19.80
C TYR A 505 3.46 24.39 -20.94
N LEU A 506 2.49 24.88 -21.70
CA LEU A 506 2.73 25.89 -22.74
C LEU A 506 2.76 27.33 -22.21
N ARG A 507 2.38 27.52 -20.94
CA ARG A 507 2.23 28.83 -20.27
C ARG A 507 1.26 29.75 -20.99
N THR A 508 0.18 29.19 -21.53
CA THR A 508 -0.83 29.95 -22.26
C THR A 508 -2.14 30.02 -21.47
N LEU A 509 -2.71 31.21 -21.41
CA LEU A 509 -4.06 31.46 -20.93
C LEU A 509 -4.89 31.97 -22.11
N ASP A 510 -5.87 31.19 -22.53
CA ASP A 510 -6.81 31.52 -23.60
C ASP A 510 -8.20 31.71 -23.00
N THR A 511 -8.69 32.95 -23.04
CA THR A 511 -10.02 33.30 -22.55
C THR A 511 -10.75 34.07 -23.62
N GLY A 512 -12.02 33.75 -23.85
CA GLY A 512 -12.78 34.38 -24.91
C GLY A 512 -14.28 34.11 -24.83
N ARG A 513 -14.97 34.43 -25.93
CA ARG A 513 -16.41 34.17 -26.10
C ARG A 513 -16.65 33.42 -27.40
N LEU A 514 -17.39 32.32 -27.33
CA LEU A 514 -17.99 31.69 -28.50
C LEU A 514 -19.40 32.23 -28.69
N TRP A 515 -19.55 33.42 -29.29
CA TRP A 515 -20.84 34.12 -29.41
C TRP A 515 -21.98 33.27 -29.99
N TRP A 516 -21.67 32.34 -30.89
CA TRP A 516 -22.64 31.40 -31.48
C TRP A 516 -22.45 29.96 -30.99
N GLY A 517 -21.64 29.75 -29.95
CA GLY A 517 -21.09 28.44 -29.63
C GLY A 517 -20.40 27.82 -30.84
N ASN A 518 -20.59 26.51 -30.99
CA ASN A 518 -20.18 25.73 -32.16
C ASN A 518 -21.16 25.83 -33.34
N ARG A 519 -22.22 26.65 -33.25
CA ARG A 519 -23.21 26.83 -34.34
C ARG A 519 -22.69 27.69 -35.49
N SER A 520 -21.56 28.38 -35.30
CA SER A 520 -20.88 29.12 -36.37
C SER A 520 -20.59 28.21 -37.59
N PRO A 521 -20.85 28.67 -38.84
CA PRO A 521 -20.58 27.88 -40.04
C PRO A 521 -19.16 27.32 -40.11
N TRP A 522 -18.16 28.12 -39.72
CA TRP A 522 -16.76 27.72 -39.70
C TRP A 522 -16.47 26.61 -38.69
N ARG A 523 -17.11 26.66 -37.51
CA ARG A 523 -16.98 25.62 -36.48
C ARG A 523 -17.70 24.34 -36.87
N ARG A 524 -18.88 24.45 -37.50
CA ARG A 524 -19.57 23.29 -38.09
C ARG A 524 -18.72 22.61 -39.16
N LEU A 525 -18.12 23.39 -40.05
CA LEU A 525 -17.22 22.86 -41.08
C LEU A 525 -15.97 22.19 -40.46
N GLY A 526 -15.34 22.82 -39.47
CA GLY A 526 -14.19 22.23 -38.75
C GLY A 526 -14.53 20.91 -38.06
N ARG A 527 -15.68 20.83 -37.39
CA ARG A 527 -16.15 19.58 -36.76
C ARG A 527 -16.51 18.51 -37.79
N TRP A 528 -17.11 18.89 -38.92
CA TRP A 528 -17.39 17.97 -40.02
C TRP A 528 -16.09 17.34 -40.56
N TRP A 529 -15.03 18.14 -40.74
CA TRP A 529 -13.69 17.63 -41.11
C TRP A 529 -13.11 16.69 -40.06
N ALA A 530 -13.19 17.05 -38.78
CA ALA A 530 -12.73 16.19 -37.69
C ALA A 530 -13.48 14.85 -37.66
N TYR A 531 -14.81 14.88 -37.87
CA TYR A 531 -15.65 13.69 -37.95
C TYR A 531 -15.21 12.77 -39.09
N ARG A 532 -15.08 13.30 -40.31
CA ARG A 532 -14.63 12.53 -41.49
C ARG A 532 -13.26 11.88 -41.27
N ARG A 533 -12.33 12.59 -40.62
CA ARG A 533 -10.99 12.06 -40.32
C ARG A 533 -11.03 10.90 -39.31
N LEU A 534 -11.79 11.05 -38.22
CA LEU A 534 -11.90 10.04 -37.17
C LEU A 534 -12.72 8.82 -37.62
N GLU A 535 -13.78 9.03 -38.39
CA GLU A 535 -14.59 7.96 -38.97
C GLU A 535 -13.78 7.10 -39.94
N SER A 536 -12.98 7.74 -40.80
CA SER A 536 -12.08 7.04 -41.72
C SER A 536 -11.05 6.18 -40.96
N ALA A 537 -10.46 6.71 -39.88
CA ALA A 537 -9.54 5.96 -39.03
C ALA A 537 -10.21 4.75 -38.35
N ARG A 538 -11.46 4.91 -37.90
CA ARG A 538 -12.26 3.82 -37.30
C ARG A 538 -12.61 2.73 -38.31
N SER A 539 -12.91 3.09 -39.56
CA SER A 539 -13.18 2.12 -40.64
C SER A 539 -11.95 1.32 -41.09
N VAL A 540 -10.74 1.85 -40.89
CA VAL A 540 -9.49 1.16 -41.23
C VAL A 540 -9.10 0.13 -40.15
N LEU A 541 -9.36 0.43 -38.88
CA LEU A 541 -9.12 -0.47 -37.75
C LEU A 541 -10.14 -1.63 -37.66
N THR A 542 -11.32 -1.48 -38.26
CA THR A 542 -12.40 -2.49 -38.25
C THR A 542 -12.40 -3.43 -39.46
N ARG A 543 -11.38 -3.38 -40.33
CA ARG A 543 -11.21 -4.37 -41.41
C ARG A 543 -10.82 -5.74 -40.82
N PRO A 544 -11.47 -6.85 -41.20
CA PRO A 544 -11.24 -8.19 -40.66
C PRO A 544 -9.93 -8.81 -41.16
N GLY A 545 -8.79 -8.21 -40.79
CA GLY A 545 -7.46 -8.70 -41.16
C GLY A 545 -6.30 -8.18 -40.32
N ASN A 546 -6.54 -7.30 -39.33
CA ASN A 546 -5.46 -6.70 -38.51
C ASN A 546 -5.55 -7.01 -37.00
N VAL A 547 -6.44 -7.91 -36.57
CA VAL A 547 -6.65 -8.24 -35.14
C VAL A 547 -5.64 -9.29 -34.62
N GLU A 548 -4.82 -9.92 -35.47
CA GLU A 548 -3.90 -11.00 -35.06
C GLU A 548 -2.48 -10.57 -34.65
N ARG A 549 -2.16 -9.27 -34.53
CA ARG A 549 -0.82 -8.84 -34.08
C ARG A 549 -0.88 -7.82 -32.96
N SER A 550 -1.21 -8.24 -31.74
CA SER A 550 -0.76 -7.57 -30.50
C SER A 550 -1.18 -8.30 -29.23
N VAL A 551 -0.90 -9.60 -29.13
CA VAL A 551 -0.80 -10.27 -27.81
C VAL A 551 0.38 -11.24 -27.86
N GLU A 552 1.60 -10.71 -27.84
CA GLU A 552 2.75 -11.47 -27.34
C GLU A 552 2.83 -11.19 -25.84
N THR A 553 2.33 -12.14 -25.05
CA THR A 553 2.65 -12.27 -23.63
C THR A 553 4.16 -12.53 -23.50
N PRO A 554 4.92 -11.79 -22.67
CA PRO A 554 6.29 -12.18 -22.38
C PRO A 554 6.26 -13.44 -21.53
N ASN A 555 6.82 -14.53 -22.06
CA ASN A 555 7.21 -15.70 -21.28
C ASN A 555 8.19 -15.25 -20.19
N ILE A 556 7.84 -15.51 -18.95
CA ILE A 556 8.76 -15.46 -17.81
C ILE A 556 9.13 -16.91 -17.52
N ASP A 557 10.32 -17.30 -17.96
CA ASP A 557 11.14 -18.33 -17.32
C ASP A 557 11.96 -17.72 -16.18
#